data_AF-K9ULN4-F1
#
_entry.id   AF-K9ULN4-F1
#
_cell.length_a   1.000
_cell.length_b   1.000
_cell.length_c   1.000
_cell.angle_alpha   90.00
_cell.angle_beta   90.00
_cell.angle_gamma   90.00
#
_symmetry.space_group_name_H-M   'P 1'
#
loop_
_entity.id
_entity.type
_entity.pdbx_description
1 polymer ?
#
loop_
_entity_poly.entity_id
_entity_poly.type
_entity_poly.pdbx_seq_one_letter_code
_entity_poly.pdbx_strand_id
1 'polypeptide(L)'
;MKFRGLVAALLAICIGLLTACSDAPVSATTVLTYEDIRGTGLANNCPVIDDTSRGAIPLDAAKTYQFVDMCIQPTNYFVKEEPQNKRQEAEFVAGKLVTRATSSLDQIRGTVSLSDDRTLTFKEEDGIDFQAITVKMPGGELVPFLFTVKELTASSQPGVESINTSTDFAGEYKVPSYRGSVFLDPKGRGVASGYDNANALQAEAKSREGDRKNTKRAQTGKGKINFEVAKVNSATGEIAGIFESEQPSDTDLGALDPKEVKIRGLFYARLEAKS
;
A
#
# COMPACT_ATOMS: atom_id res chain seq x y z
N MET A 1 32.33 -14.41 48.66
CA MET A 1 31.78 -15.32 47.63
C MET A 1 30.35 -15.76 47.94
N LYS A 2 29.39 -14.85 48.17
CA LYS A 2 28.01 -15.23 48.59
C LYS A 2 26.89 -14.89 47.60
N PHE A 3 27.20 -14.26 46.46
CA PHE A 3 26.18 -13.84 45.48
C PHE A 3 26.39 -14.42 44.06
N ARG A 4 27.42 -15.27 43.86
CA ARG A 4 27.75 -15.82 42.54
C ARG A 4 26.62 -16.68 41.95
N GLY A 5 25.94 -17.49 42.77
CA GLY A 5 24.80 -18.31 42.33
C GLY A 5 23.57 -17.47 41.99
N LEU A 6 23.34 -16.37 42.72
CA LEU A 6 22.19 -15.50 42.51
C LEU A 6 22.37 -14.64 41.24
N VAL A 7 23.58 -14.16 40.99
CA VAL A 7 23.92 -13.46 39.73
C VAL A 7 23.83 -14.39 38.53
N ALA A 8 24.28 -15.65 38.65
CA ALA A 8 24.17 -16.63 37.56
C ALA A 8 22.72 -17.00 37.24
N ALA A 9 21.86 -17.15 38.27
CA ALA A 9 20.45 -17.42 38.08
C ALA A 9 19.70 -16.24 37.43
N LEU A 10 20.02 -15.00 37.83
CA LEU A 10 19.43 -13.81 37.24
C LEU A 10 19.85 -13.65 35.78
N LEU A 11 21.11 -13.91 35.44
CA LEU A 11 21.62 -13.82 34.07
C LEU A 11 20.97 -14.89 33.16
N ALA A 12 20.79 -16.11 33.66
CA ALA A 12 20.13 -17.19 32.91
C ALA A 12 18.65 -16.87 32.63
N ILE A 13 17.96 -16.25 33.60
CA ILE A 13 16.58 -15.79 33.43
C ILE A 13 16.51 -14.64 32.40
N CYS A 14 17.43 -13.68 32.47
CA CYS A 14 17.48 -12.57 31.50
C CYS A 14 17.79 -13.03 30.08
N ILE A 15 18.66 -14.03 29.89
CA ILE A 15 18.97 -14.57 28.56
C ILE A 15 17.80 -15.42 28.03
N GLY A 16 17.13 -16.20 28.89
CA GLY A 16 15.96 -17.01 28.49
C GLY A 16 14.72 -16.17 28.13
N LEU A 17 14.52 -15.03 28.78
CA LEU A 17 13.43 -14.09 28.46
C LEU A 17 13.68 -13.31 27.16
N LEU A 18 14.93 -13.02 26.81
CA LEU A 18 15.27 -12.33 25.56
C LEU A 18 15.08 -13.23 24.32
N THR A 19 15.23 -14.55 24.45
CA THR A 19 15.00 -15.51 23.35
C THR A 19 13.52 -15.86 23.13
N ALA A 20 12.64 -15.55 24.08
CA ALA A 20 11.20 -15.86 23.97
C ALA A 20 10.39 -14.76 23.26
N CYS A 21 11.00 -13.61 22.96
CA CYS A 21 10.34 -12.46 22.33
C CYS A 21 10.98 -12.04 21.00
N SER A 22 11.88 -12.86 20.43
CA SER A 22 12.34 -12.65 19.07
C SER A 22 11.39 -13.34 18.09
N ASP A 23 10.45 -12.59 17.52
CA ASP A 23 9.77 -13.00 16.30
C ASP A 23 10.83 -13.10 15.19
N ALA A 24 11.20 -14.34 14.84
CA ALA A 24 12.08 -14.58 13.71
C ALA A 24 11.35 -14.23 12.41
N PRO A 25 12.00 -13.58 11.43
CA PRO A 25 11.42 -13.43 10.11
C PRO A 25 11.19 -14.82 9.51
N VAL A 26 9.97 -15.05 9.00
CA VAL A 26 9.61 -16.32 8.39
C VAL A 26 10.43 -16.47 7.10
N SER A 27 11.41 -17.36 7.15
CA SER A 27 12.11 -17.84 5.96
C SER A 27 11.12 -18.63 5.09
N ALA A 28 11.21 -18.48 3.77
CA ALA A 28 10.37 -19.13 2.76
C ALA A 28 10.45 -20.68 2.74
N THR A 29 11.00 -21.32 3.78
CA THR A 29 11.26 -22.76 3.88
C THR A 29 10.28 -23.54 4.76
N THR A 30 9.43 -22.88 5.56
CA THR A 30 8.35 -23.54 6.30
C THR A 30 7.02 -23.35 5.59
N VAL A 31 6.46 -24.42 5.04
CA VAL A 31 5.10 -24.40 4.47
C VAL A 31 4.10 -24.29 5.61
N LEU A 32 3.65 -23.07 5.90
CA LEU A 32 2.61 -22.80 6.88
C LEU A 32 1.24 -23.09 6.27
N THR A 33 0.37 -23.75 7.03
CA THR A 33 -1.01 -23.98 6.62
C THR A 33 -1.90 -22.81 7.03
N TYR A 34 -3.14 -22.79 6.52
CA TYR A 34 -4.12 -21.76 6.89
C TYR A 34 -4.33 -21.67 8.41
N GLU A 35 -4.41 -22.80 9.11
CA GLU A 35 -4.64 -22.83 10.56
C GLU A 35 -3.42 -22.30 11.34
N ASP A 36 -2.21 -22.42 10.80
CA ASP A 36 -1.00 -21.84 11.40
C ASP A 36 -0.96 -20.32 11.28
N ILE A 37 -1.54 -19.77 10.20
CA ILE A 37 -1.54 -18.32 9.90
C ILE A 37 -2.75 -17.62 10.54
N ARG A 38 -3.88 -18.30 10.64
CA ARG A 38 -5.15 -17.70 11.06
C ARG A 38 -5.03 -17.02 12.43
N GLY A 39 -5.27 -15.71 12.46
CA GLY A 39 -5.29 -14.91 13.69
C GLY A 39 -3.92 -14.41 14.16
N THR A 40 -2.82 -14.80 13.51
CA THR A 40 -1.46 -14.32 13.84
C THR A 40 -1.18 -12.91 13.32
N GLY A 41 -1.88 -12.49 12.26
CA GLY A 41 -1.60 -11.26 11.51
C GLY A 41 -0.62 -11.45 10.34
N LEU A 42 0.01 -12.63 10.22
CA LEU A 42 0.96 -12.93 9.15
C LEU A 42 0.32 -12.90 7.75
N ALA A 43 -0.99 -13.15 7.64
CA ALA A 43 -1.71 -13.07 6.36
C ALA A 43 -1.69 -11.66 5.73
N ASN A 44 -1.41 -10.61 6.51
CA ASN A 44 -1.29 -9.25 5.97
C ASN A 44 0.17 -8.89 5.65
N ASN A 45 1.14 -9.79 5.84
CA ASN A 45 2.54 -9.54 5.56
C ASN A 45 2.92 -10.12 4.20
N CYS A 46 3.74 -9.38 3.44
CA CYS A 46 4.28 -9.89 2.19
C CYS A 46 5.39 -10.93 2.46
N PRO A 47 5.61 -11.87 1.53
CA PRO A 47 6.74 -12.77 1.58
C PRO A 47 8.08 -12.01 1.64
N VAL A 48 9.04 -12.58 2.36
CA VAL A 48 10.38 -12.01 2.52
C VAL A 48 11.40 -12.90 1.83
N ILE A 49 12.27 -12.27 1.04
CA ILE A 49 13.43 -12.92 0.40
C ILE A 49 14.64 -12.81 1.34
N ASP A 50 15.49 -13.84 1.34
CA ASP A 50 16.74 -13.88 2.10
C ASP A 50 17.62 -12.64 1.83
N ASP A 51 18.24 -12.10 2.87
CA ASP A 51 19.11 -10.91 2.77
C ASP A 51 20.36 -11.14 1.90
N THR A 52 20.74 -12.39 1.68
CA THR A 52 21.86 -12.78 0.82
C THR A 52 21.49 -12.80 -0.68
N SER A 53 20.21 -12.68 -1.04
CA SER A 53 19.73 -12.72 -2.42
C SER A 53 19.98 -11.40 -3.16
N ARG A 54 21.19 -11.26 -3.73
CA ARG A 54 21.59 -10.17 -4.65
C ARG A 54 21.87 -10.69 -6.06
N GLY A 55 20.96 -11.51 -6.58
CA GLY A 55 21.06 -12.06 -7.93
C GLY A 55 20.71 -11.04 -9.03
N ALA A 56 20.68 -11.53 -10.26
CA ALA A 56 20.16 -10.81 -11.41
C ALA A 56 19.31 -11.77 -12.26
N ILE A 57 18.13 -11.34 -12.67
CA ILE A 57 17.24 -12.12 -13.55
C ILE A 57 17.43 -11.61 -14.98
N PRO A 58 18.08 -12.38 -15.87
CA PRO A 58 18.32 -11.96 -17.25
C PRO A 58 17.00 -11.91 -18.04
N LEU A 59 16.87 -10.90 -18.89
CA LEU A 59 15.68 -10.67 -19.70
C LEU A 59 15.96 -11.05 -21.15
N ASP A 60 15.10 -11.90 -21.70
CA ASP A 60 15.14 -12.35 -23.08
C ASP A 60 14.09 -11.58 -23.88
N ALA A 61 14.52 -10.81 -24.87
CA ALA A 61 13.64 -10.02 -25.72
C ALA A 61 12.68 -10.89 -26.57
N ALA A 62 12.97 -12.18 -26.75
CA ALA A 62 12.08 -13.11 -27.44
C ALA A 62 10.92 -13.61 -26.56
N LYS A 63 10.96 -13.34 -25.25
CA LYS A 63 9.96 -13.82 -24.29
C LYS A 63 9.10 -12.67 -23.78
N THR A 64 7.83 -12.99 -23.54
CA THR A 64 6.94 -12.11 -22.77
C THR A 64 7.00 -12.52 -21.30
N TYR A 65 6.95 -11.54 -20.40
CA TYR A 65 7.00 -11.78 -18.96
C TYR A 65 5.73 -11.30 -18.29
N GLN A 66 5.51 -11.77 -17.07
CA GLN A 66 4.46 -11.29 -16.18
C GLN A 66 4.98 -11.27 -14.74
N PHE A 67 4.54 -10.29 -13.97
CA PHE A 67 4.64 -10.37 -12.53
C PHE A 67 3.43 -11.13 -12.01
N VAL A 68 3.69 -12.10 -11.15
CA VAL A 68 2.68 -12.85 -10.41
C VAL A 68 2.89 -12.68 -8.92
N ASP A 69 1.79 -12.83 -8.17
CA ASP A 69 1.76 -12.79 -6.71
C ASP A 69 2.47 -11.55 -6.15
N MET A 70 2.29 -10.41 -6.82
CA MET A 70 2.81 -9.14 -6.36
C MET A 70 2.04 -8.73 -5.10
N CYS A 71 2.79 -8.46 -4.05
CA CYS A 71 2.30 -8.05 -2.74
C CYS A 71 2.94 -6.72 -2.35
N ILE A 72 2.13 -5.80 -1.84
CA ILE A 72 2.54 -4.46 -1.42
C ILE A 72 2.07 -4.25 0.02
N GLN A 73 3.02 -4.23 0.96
CA GLN A 73 2.76 -4.09 2.39
C GLN A 73 3.14 -2.69 2.88
N PRO A 74 2.16 -1.81 3.15
CA PRO A 74 2.42 -0.51 3.73
C PRO A 74 2.81 -0.62 5.21
N THR A 75 3.88 0.08 5.61
CA THR A 75 4.39 0.10 7.00
C THR A 75 4.25 1.47 7.64
N ASN A 76 4.33 2.54 6.84
CA ASN A 76 4.30 3.92 7.31
C ASN A 76 3.33 4.75 6.48
N TYR A 77 2.60 5.62 7.16
CA TYR A 77 1.60 6.48 6.56
C TYR A 77 1.86 7.91 6.99
N PHE A 78 1.87 8.82 6.03
CA PHE A 78 2.05 10.23 6.27
C PHE A 78 0.94 10.99 5.55
N VAL A 79 0.39 12.00 6.20
CA VAL A 79 -0.61 12.87 5.58
C VAL A 79 -0.06 14.28 5.59
N LYS A 80 -0.18 14.96 4.47
CA LYS A 80 0.21 16.34 4.32
C LYS A 80 -0.76 17.23 5.10
N GLU A 81 -0.27 17.90 6.13
CA GLU A 81 -1.09 18.82 6.90
C GLU A 81 -1.23 20.16 6.18
N GLU A 82 -2.38 20.82 6.38
CA GLU A 82 -2.55 22.19 5.91
C GLU A 82 -1.77 23.14 6.82
N PRO A 83 -0.87 23.97 6.26
CA PRO A 83 -0.07 24.86 7.07
C PRO A 83 -0.97 25.92 7.73
N GLN A 84 -0.74 26.20 9.02
CA GLN A 84 -1.50 27.21 9.76
C GLN A 84 -1.32 28.63 9.18
N ASN A 85 -0.23 28.84 8.44
CA ASN A 85 0.06 30.08 7.74
C ASN A 85 0.39 29.78 6.28
N LYS A 86 -0.19 30.54 5.34
CA LYS A 86 0.06 30.42 3.89
C LYS A 86 1.53 30.59 3.48
N ARG A 87 2.40 31.08 4.37
CA ARG A 87 3.85 31.24 4.17
C ARG A 87 4.68 30.02 4.60
N GLN A 88 4.10 29.06 5.31
CA GLN A 88 4.78 27.82 5.68
C GLN A 88 4.53 26.74 4.63
N GLU A 89 5.55 25.95 4.33
CA GLU A 89 5.41 24.79 3.47
C GLU A 89 4.62 23.70 4.19
N ALA A 90 3.77 23.01 3.44
CA ALA A 90 2.97 21.91 3.97
C ALA A 90 3.86 20.67 4.14
N GLU A 91 3.91 20.13 5.36
CA GLU A 91 4.76 18.99 5.71
C GLU A 91 3.94 17.69 5.83
N PHE A 92 4.60 16.56 5.56
CA PHE A 92 4.05 15.23 5.76
C PHE A 92 4.20 14.81 7.23
N VAL A 93 3.07 14.66 7.92
CA VAL A 93 3.03 14.26 9.32
C VAL A 93 2.62 12.79 9.43
N ALA A 94 3.30 12.04 10.29
CA ALA A 94 3.05 10.61 10.47
C ALA A 94 1.67 10.34 11.11
N GLY A 95 0.86 9.54 10.43
CA GLY A 95 -0.44 9.06 10.92
C GLY A 95 -0.34 7.66 11.54
N LYS A 96 -1.21 7.36 12.51
CA LYS A 96 -1.31 6.02 13.12
C LYS A 96 -2.45 5.22 12.49
N LEU A 97 -2.16 4.03 12.00
CA LEU A 97 -3.16 3.11 11.45
C LEU A 97 -4.20 2.73 12.52
N VAL A 98 -5.49 2.82 12.20
CA VAL A 98 -6.59 2.41 13.09
C VAL A 98 -7.47 1.28 12.54
N THR A 99 -7.31 0.91 11.27
CA THR A 99 -8.07 -0.16 10.61
C THR A 99 -7.50 -1.57 10.82
N ARG A 100 -6.47 -1.72 11.67
CA ARG A 100 -5.81 -3.01 11.97
C ARG A 100 -5.05 -3.57 10.75
N ALA A 101 -4.73 -4.86 10.77
CA ALA A 101 -3.95 -5.57 9.74
C ALA A 101 -4.82 -5.92 8.51
N THR A 102 -5.26 -4.89 7.79
CA THR A 102 -6.10 -5.01 6.57
C THR A 102 -5.62 -4.05 5.48
N SER A 103 -4.31 -3.86 5.38
CA SER A 103 -3.70 -2.76 4.64
C SER A 103 -2.94 -3.19 3.40
N SER A 104 -2.53 -4.45 3.32
CA SER A 104 -1.69 -4.93 2.23
C SER A 104 -2.50 -5.23 0.98
N LEU A 105 -1.87 -4.97 -0.16
CA LEU A 105 -2.35 -5.39 -1.47
C LEU A 105 -1.65 -6.70 -1.80
N ASP A 106 -2.35 -7.65 -2.40
CA ASP A 106 -1.82 -8.99 -2.62
C ASP A 106 -2.40 -9.63 -3.88
N GLN A 107 -1.74 -10.67 -4.39
CA GLN A 107 -2.13 -11.40 -5.58
C GLN A 107 -2.30 -10.50 -6.81
N ILE A 108 -1.56 -9.39 -6.85
CA ILE A 108 -1.53 -8.51 -8.03
C ILE A 108 -0.74 -9.21 -9.13
N ARG A 109 -1.30 -9.17 -10.34
CA ARG A 109 -0.73 -9.78 -11.54
C ARG A 109 -0.80 -8.80 -12.69
N GLY A 110 0.15 -8.92 -13.60
CA GLY A 110 0.18 -8.07 -14.77
C GLY A 110 1.31 -8.37 -15.73
N THR A 111 1.14 -7.91 -16.96
CA THR A 111 2.12 -8.14 -18.03
C THR A 111 3.33 -7.22 -17.85
N VAL A 112 4.52 -7.78 -18.08
CA VAL A 112 5.78 -7.04 -18.15
C VAL A 112 6.27 -7.07 -19.60
N SER A 113 6.22 -5.92 -20.25
CA SER A 113 6.70 -5.75 -21.63
C SER A 113 8.07 -5.08 -21.65
N LEU A 114 8.96 -5.58 -22.50
CA LEU A 114 10.25 -4.97 -22.79
C LEU A 114 10.14 -4.14 -24.08
N SER A 115 10.44 -2.86 -24.00
CA SER A 115 10.47 -1.93 -25.15
C SER A 115 11.80 -2.02 -25.91
N ASP A 116 11.87 -1.44 -27.12
CA ASP A 116 13.06 -1.47 -27.98
C ASP A 116 14.29 -0.80 -27.35
N ASP A 117 14.07 0.20 -26.49
CA ASP A 117 15.08 0.90 -25.68
C ASP A 117 15.48 0.11 -24.42
N ARG A 118 14.97 -1.12 -24.27
CA ARG A 118 15.09 -1.97 -23.09
C ARG A 118 14.51 -1.34 -21.81
N THR A 119 13.48 -0.53 -21.95
CA THR A 119 12.65 -0.12 -20.81
C THR A 119 11.66 -1.25 -20.49
N LEU A 120 11.61 -1.66 -19.22
CA LEU A 120 10.57 -2.56 -18.72
C LEU A 120 9.33 -1.75 -18.38
N THR A 121 8.17 -2.19 -18.83
CA THR A 121 6.89 -1.61 -18.42
C THR A 121 6.00 -2.71 -17.84
N PHE A 122 5.67 -2.55 -16.57
CA PHE A 122 4.66 -3.34 -15.87
C PHE A 122 3.29 -2.68 -16.03
N LYS A 123 2.30 -3.47 -16.42
CA LYS A 123 0.89 -3.09 -16.46
C LYS A 123 0.09 -4.04 -15.61
N GLU A 124 -0.51 -3.50 -14.56
CA GLU A 124 -1.43 -4.23 -13.69
C GLU A 124 -2.69 -4.66 -14.46
N GLU A 125 -3.14 -5.89 -14.23
CA GLU A 125 -4.29 -6.49 -14.92
C GLU A 125 -5.37 -6.96 -13.93
N ASP A 126 -4.97 -7.58 -12.81
CA ASP A 126 -5.89 -8.13 -11.82
C ASP A 126 -5.21 -8.30 -10.44
N GLY A 127 -6.01 -8.48 -9.40
CA GLY A 127 -5.57 -8.82 -8.05
C GLY A 127 -6.34 -8.11 -6.94
N ILE A 128 -5.88 -8.27 -5.70
CA ILE A 128 -6.36 -7.50 -4.55
C ILE A 128 -5.58 -6.18 -4.52
N ASP A 129 -5.93 -5.30 -5.44
CA ASP A 129 -5.24 -4.05 -5.79
C ASP A 129 -5.77 -2.81 -5.06
N PHE A 130 -6.65 -2.97 -4.05
CA PHE A 130 -7.09 -1.88 -3.19
C PHE A 130 -7.45 -2.32 -1.76
N GLN A 131 -7.28 -1.41 -0.81
CA GLN A 131 -7.73 -1.51 0.58
C GLN A 131 -8.22 -0.17 1.11
N ALA A 132 -9.32 -0.20 1.87
CA ALA A 132 -9.83 0.96 2.59
C ALA A 132 -9.06 1.12 3.91
N ILE A 133 -8.28 2.18 4.03
CA ILE A 133 -7.43 2.44 5.20
C ILE A 133 -7.89 3.72 5.90
N THR A 134 -7.80 3.74 7.22
CA THR A 134 -7.95 4.98 8.01
C THR A 134 -6.76 5.15 8.91
N VAL A 135 -6.18 6.35 8.87
CA VAL A 135 -5.09 6.76 9.76
C VAL A 135 -5.55 7.90 10.66
N LYS A 136 -5.03 7.93 11.87
CA LYS A 136 -5.30 8.95 12.87
C LYS A 136 -4.11 9.89 12.97
N MET A 137 -4.35 11.17 12.70
CA MET A 137 -3.34 12.24 12.79
C MET A 137 -3.08 12.64 14.24
N PRO A 138 -1.93 13.28 14.54
CA PRO A 138 -1.76 14.04 15.77
C PRO A 138 -2.90 15.07 15.89
N GLY A 139 -3.59 15.11 17.04
CA GLY A 139 -4.82 15.90 17.20
C GLY A 139 -6.12 15.10 17.03
N GLY A 140 -6.03 13.87 16.53
CA GLY A 140 -7.12 12.89 16.56
C GLY A 140 -8.04 12.89 15.35
N GLU A 141 -7.76 13.71 14.35
CA GLU A 141 -8.43 13.66 13.05
C GLU A 141 -8.23 12.28 12.39
N LEU A 142 -9.31 11.74 11.83
CA LEU A 142 -9.28 10.50 11.06
C LEU A 142 -9.26 10.83 9.57
N VAL A 143 -8.26 10.32 8.88
CA VAL A 143 -8.08 10.49 7.44
C VAL A 143 -8.29 9.13 6.78
N PRO A 144 -9.49 8.85 6.25
CA PRO A 144 -9.72 7.68 5.42
C PRO A 144 -9.17 7.91 4.00
N PHE A 145 -8.63 6.85 3.41
CA PHE A 145 -8.19 6.84 2.02
C PHE A 145 -8.26 5.43 1.45
N LEU A 146 -8.34 5.33 0.13
CA LEU A 146 -8.36 4.05 -0.58
C LEU A 146 -6.96 3.74 -1.09
N PHE A 147 -6.15 3.02 -0.32
CA PHE A 147 -4.84 2.59 -0.80
C PHE A 147 -5.01 1.65 -1.97
N THR A 148 -4.42 1.96 -3.12
CA THR A 148 -4.65 1.18 -4.34
C THR A 148 -3.48 1.29 -5.32
N VAL A 149 -3.43 0.35 -6.26
CA VAL A 149 -2.59 0.41 -7.46
C VAL A 149 -3.40 0.05 -8.72
N LYS A 150 -4.69 0.39 -8.73
CA LYS A 150 -5.61 0.16 -9.86
C LYS A 150 -5.10 0.76 -11.16
N GLU A 151 -5.12 -0.04 -12.22
CA GLU A 151 -4.68 0.39 -13.56
C GLU A 151 -3.23 0.91 -13.53
N LEU A 152 -2.38 0.37 -12.65
CA LEU A 152 -0.99 0.78 -12.51
C LEU A 152 -0.21 0.50 -13.80
N THR A 153 0.46 1.54 -14.29
CA THR A 153 1.50 1.41 -15.32
C THR A 153 2.79 1.97 -14.75
N ALA A 154 3.78 1.10 -14.55
CA ALA A 154 5.08 1.46 -14.00
C ALA A 154 6.21 1.06 -14.96
N SER A 155 7.17 1.96 -15.15
CA SER A 155 8.29 1.76 -16.08
C SER A 155 9.63 1.86 -15.36
N SER A 156 10.61 1.09 -15.82
CA SER A 156 11.99 1.17 -15.34
C SER A 156 12.79 2.26 -16.03
N GLN A 157 14.04 2.44 -15.62
CA GLN A 157 15.01 3.16 -16.44
C GLN A 157 15.26 2.42 -17.78
N PRO A 158 15.69 3.11 -18.84
CA PRO A 158 16.08 2.47 -20.10
C PRO A 158 17.36 1.62 -19.96
N GLY A 159 17.57 0.69 -20.89
CA GLY A 159 18.80 -0.11 -20.93
C GLY A 159 18.86 -1.28 -19.94
N VAL A 160 17.72 -1.74 -19.42
CA VAL A 160 17.69 -2.84 -18.44
C VAL A 160 17.89 -4.18 -19.15
N GLU A 161 19.07 -4.79 -18.95
CA GLU A 161 19.39 -6.12 -19.46
C GLU A 161 18.95 -7.25 -18.51
N SER A 162 18.91 -6.94 -17.22
CA SER A 162 18.50 -7.87 -16.17
C SER A 162 17.87 -7.11 -15.01
N ILE A 163 16.90 -7.73 -14.35
CA ILE A 163 16.36 -7.18 -13.09
C ILE A 163 17.35 -7.50 -11.99
N ASN A 164 17.88 -6.45 -11.35
CA ASN A 164 18.84 -6.52 -10.25
C ASN A 164 18.49 -5.48 -9.18
N THR A 165 19.35 -5.31 -8.17
CA THR A 165 19.12 -4.37 -7.05
C THR A 165 19.29 -2.88 -7.41
N SER A 166 19.52 -2.57 -8.68
CA SER A 166 19.57 -1.21 -9.21
C SER A 166 18.42 -0.94 -10.18
N THR A 167 17.48 -1.89 -10.31
CA THR A 167 16.28 -1.72 -11.13
C THR A 167 15.20 -1.07 -10.28
N ASP A 168 14.72 0.10 -10.70
CA ASP A 168 13.58 0.75 -10.06
C ASP A 168 12.42 0.80 -11.04
N PHE A 169 11.20 0.90 -10.52
CA PHE A 169 10.00 1.13 -11.32
C PHE A 169 9.29 2.37 -10.80
N ALA A 170 8.93 3.28 -11.70
CA ALA A 170 8.14 4.46 -11.38
C ALA A 170 6.87 4.47 -12.24
N GLY A 171 5.73 4.78 -11.64
CA GLY A 171 4.45 4.67 -12.33
C GLY A 171 3.35 5.55 -11.77
N GLU A 172 2.28 5.66 -12.56
CA GLU A 172 1.02 6.26 -12.15
C GLU A 172 -0.07 5.18 -12.08
N TYR A 173 -1.03 5.39 -11.20
CA TYR A 173 -2.20 4.54 -11.04
C TYR A 173 -3.44 5.39 -10.76
N LYS A 174 -4.61 4.78 -10.90
CA LYS A 174 -5.90 5.43 -10.71
C LYS A 174 -6.40 5.24 -9.28
N VAL A 175 -6.92 6.32 -8.70
CA VAL A 175 -7.52 6.29 -7.36
C VAL A 175 -9.01 6.55 -7.51
N PRO A 176 -9.86 5.51 -7.55
CA PRO A 176 -11.30 5.73 -7.59
C PRO A 176 -11.79 6.33 -6.27
N SER A 177 -13.04 6.82 -6.29
CA SER A 177 -13.71 7.31 -5.09
C SER A 177 -13.70 6.25 -3.98
N TYR A 178 -13.35 6.65 -2.76
CA TYR A 178 -13.35 5.79 -1.57
C TYR A 178 -14.71 5.12 -1.33
N ARG A 179 -15.81 5.80 -1.72
CA ARG A 179 -17.17 5.27 -1.68
C ARG A 179 -17.67 4.99 -3.09
N GLY A 180 -18.32 3.84 -3.28
CA GLY A 180 -19.04 3.51 -4.52
C GLY A 180 -20.25 4.41 -4.73
N SER A 181 -20.76 4.46 -5.97
CA SER A 181 -21.84 5.36 -6.38
C SER A 181 -23.18 5.16 -5.66
N VAL A 182 -23.42 3.95 -5.14
CA VAL A 182 -24.65 3.58 -4.40
C VAL A 182 -24.54 3.84 -2.89
N PHE A 183 -23.40 4.35 -2.40
CA PHE A 183 -23.25 4.71 -1.00
C PHE A 183 -24.18 5.86 -0.62
N LEU A 184 -24.84 5.73 0.53
CA LEU A 184 -25.72 6.74 1.10
C LEU A 184 -25.08 7.34 2.34
N ASP A 185 -25.04 8.67 2.39
CA ASP A 185 -24.64 9.38 3.59
C ASP A 185 -25.68 9.20 4.73
N PRO A 186 -25.40 9.64 5.96
CA PRO A 186 -26.33 9.45 7.09
C PRO A 186 -27.71 10.11 6.92
N LYS A 187 -27.89 10.97 5.92
CA LYS A 187 -29.16 11.60 5.57
C LYS A 187 -29.79 10.96 4.33
N GLY A 188 -29.28 9.83 3.87
CA GLY A 188 -29.80 9.08 2.74
C GLY A 188 -29.48 9.72 1.39
N ARG A 189 -28.48 10.60 1.30
CA ARG A 189 -28.06 11.23 0.03
C ARG A 189 -26.91 10.45 -0.59
N GLY A 190 -26.93 10.28 -1.91
CA GLY A 190 -25.91 9.52 -2.62
C GLY A 190 -25.71 10.04 -4.04
N VAL A 191 -24.92 9.31 -4.84
CA VAL A 191 -24.62 9.70 -6.23
C VAL A 191 -25.64 9.07 -7.19
N ALA A 192 -25.73 7.74 -7.18
CA ALA A 192 -26.62 6.99 -8.08
C ALA A 192 -27.98 6.63 -7.46
N SER A 193 -28.11 6.80 -6.14
CA SER A 193 -29.33 6.54 -5.38
C SER A 193 -29.40 7.49 -4.19
N GLY A 194 -30.57 7.59 -3.57
CA GLY A 194 -30.82 8.45 -2.41
C GLY A 194 -31.42 9.80 -2.75
N TYR A 195 -31.55 10.64 -1.73
CA TYR A 195 -32.05 12.00 -1.85
C TYR A 195 -31.01 12.93 -2.47
N ASP A 196 -31.48 13.94 -3.20
CA ASP A 196 -30.68 14.99 -3.83
C ASP A 196 -30.60 16.28 -2.98
N ASN A 197 -31.33 16.33 -1.87
CA ASN A 197 -31.47 17.50 -1.02
C ASN A 197 -31.43 17.15 0.48
N ALA A 198 -31.40 18.19 1.32
CA ALA A 198 -31.53 18.05 2.77
C ALA A 198 -33.00 17.90 3.17
N ASN A 199 -33.58 16.70 2.97
CA ASN A 199 -35.00 16.40 3.21
C ASN A 199 -35.53 16.73 4.62
N ALA A 200 -34.64 16.76 5.63
CA ALA A 200 -34.97 17.10 7.01
C ALA A 200 -35.11 18.62 7.24
N LEU A 201 -34.64 19.45 6.31
CA LEU A 201 -34.65 20.91 6.37
C LEU A 201 -35.38 21.48 5.15
N GLN A 202 -36.64 21.09 4.99
CA GLN A 202 -37.46 21.40 3.81
C GLN A 202 -37.58 22.91 3.55
N ALA A 203 -37.68 23.71 4.62
CA ALA A 203 -37.75 25.17 4.53
C ALA A 203 -36.48 25.81 3.94
N GLU A 204 -35.33 25.14 4.08
CA GLU A 204 -34.02 25.63 3.60
C GLU A 204 -33.54 24.92 2.32
N ALA A 205 -34.39 24.07 1.72
CA ALA A 205 -33.96 23.26 0.58
C ALA A 205 -33.48 24.12 -0.61
N LYS A 206 -34.17 25.24 -0.89
CA LYS A 206 -33.80 26.17 -1.97
C LYS A 206 -32.55 26.98 -1.67
N SER A 207 -32.30 27.38 -0.42
CA SER A 207 -31.12 28.17 -0.07
C SER A 207 -29.83 27.34 -0.02
N ARG A 208 -29.96 26.00 -0.01
CA ARG A 208 -28.86 25.03 0.02
C ARG A 208 -28.68 24.29 -1.31
N GLU A 209 -29.32 24.79 -2.36
CA GLU A 209 -29.15 24.27 -3.71
C GLU A 209 -27.70 24.53 -4.19
N GLY A 210 -27.03 23.50 -4.69
CA GLY A 210 -25.62 23.57 -5.08
C GLY A 210 -24.60 23.36 -3.95
N ASP A 211 -25.04 23.13 -2.72
CA ASP A 211 -24.14 22.73 -1.62
C ASP A 211 -23.40 21.43 -2.00
N ARG A 212 -22.06 21.43 -1.86
CA ARG A 212 -21.20 20.23 -2.07
C ARG A 212 -21.66 19.01 -1.26
N LYS A 213 -22.36 19.23 -0.14
CA LYS A 213 -22.89 18.18 0.72
C LYS A 213 -24.15 17.50 0.16
N ASN A 214 -24.92 18.19 -0.68
CA ASN A 214 -26.13 17.66 -1.31
C ASN A 214 -25.80 17.02 -2.66
N THR A 215 -25.00 17.71 -3.49
CA THR A 215 -24.58 17.21 -4.80
C THR A 215 -23.34 16.34 -4.68
N LYS A 216 -23.54 15.05 -4.35
CA LYS A 216 -22.47 14.06 -4.22
C LYS A 216 -21.78 13.79 -5.56
N ARG A 217 -20.45 13.65 -5.55
CA ARG A 217 -19.61 13.42 -6.72
C ARG A 217 -18.60 12.31 -6.43
N ALA A 218 -18.70 11.20 -7.15
CA ALA A 218 -17.67 10.16 -7.15
C ALA A 218 -16.50 10.62 -8.02
N GLN A 219 -15.54 11.31 -7.42
CA GLN A 219 -14.35 11.79 -8.12
C GLN A 219 -13.28 10.70 -8.19
N THR A 220 -12.56 10.66 -9.30
CA THR A 220 -11.39 9.81 -9.48
C THR A 220 -10.14 10.68 -9.45
N GLY A 221 -9.17 10.28 -8.65
CA GLY A 221 -7.84 10.89 -8.59
C GLY A 221 -6.78 10.05 -9.31
N LYS A 222 -5.55 10.53 -9.25
CA LYS A 222 -4.36 9.81 -9.68
C LYS A 222 -3.41 9.69 -8.50
N GLY A 223 -2.70 8.58 -8.44
CA GLY A 223 -1.58 8.38 -7.55
C GLY A 223 -0.32 8.07 -8.34
N LYS A 224 0.82 8.21 -7.68
CA LYS A 224 2.14 7.87 -8.21
C LYS A 224 2.85 6.94 -7.24
N ILE A 225 3.60 5.99 -7.75
CA ILE A 225 4.33 5.00 -6.95
C ILE A 225 5.71 4.76 -7.54
N ASN A 226 6.69 4.62 -6.66
CA ASN A 226 8.05 4.21 -6.97
C ASN A 226 8.35 2.91 -6.21
N PHE A 227 8.92 1.94 -6.90
CA PHE A 227 9.43 0.69 -6.35
C PHE A 227 10.94 0.66 -6.53
N GLU A 228 11.66 0.39 -5.45
CA GLU A 228 13.12 0.26 -5.46
C GLU A 228 13.47 -1.20 -5.12
N VAL A 229 14.01 -1.95 -6.10
CA VAL A 229 14.33 -3.36 -5.91
C VAL A 229 15.58 -3.48 -5.04
N ALA A 230 15.45 -4.13 -3.88
CA ALA A 230 16.55 -4.30 -2.93
C ALA A 230 17.13 -5.73 -2.93
N LYS A 231 16.32 -6.72 -3.30
CA LYS A 231 16.62 -8.15 -3.24
C LYS A 231 16.11 -8.84 -4.50
N VAL A 232 16.92 -9.76 -5.01
CA VAL A 232 16.61 -10.54 -6.22
C VAL A 232 17.07 -11.98 -6.04
N ASN A 233 16.15 -12.92 -6.19
CA ASN A 233 16.45 -14.36 -6.26
C ASN A 233 16.32 -14.83 -7.72
N SER A 234 17.46 -15.04 -8.37
CA SER A 234 17.50 -15.42 -9.78
C SER A 234 17.03 -16.85 -10.07
N ALA A 235 17.01 -17.73 -9.06
CA ALA A 235 16.59 -19.12 -9.23
C ALA A 235 15.06 -19.26 -9.32
N THR A 236 14.33 -18.39 -8.61
CA THR A 236 12.86 -18.43 -8.48
C THR A 236 12.16 -17.29 -9.22
N GLY A 237 12.92 -16.28 -9.68
CA GLY A 237 12.37 -15.08 -10.32
C GLY A 237 11.80 -14.07 -9.31
N GLU A 238 12.04 -14.26 -8.01
CA GLU A 238 11.49 -13.41 -6.96
C GLU A 238 12.29 -12.11 -6.81
N ILE A 239 11.57 -11.00 -6.63
CA ILE A 239 12.12 -9.69 -6.32
C ILE A 239 11.41 -9.10 -5.12
N ALA A 240 12.13 -8.35 -4.31
CA ALA A 240 11.57 -7.64 -3.17
C ALA A 240 12.32 -6.34 -2.91
N GLY A 241 11.65 -5.39 -2.28
CA GLY A 241 12.21 -4.07 -2.06
C GLY A 241 11.32 -3.15 -1.26
N ILE A 242 11.55 -1.86 -1.42
CA ILE A 242 10.76 -0.82 -0.77
C ILE A 242 9.92 -0.08 -1.81
N PHE A 243 8.80 0.49 -1.37
CA PHE A 243 8.01 1.38 -2.21
C PHE A 243 7.70 2.69 -1.49
N GLU A 244 7.55 3.74 -2.29
CA GLU A 244 6.95 5.01 -1.87
C GLU A 244 5.82 5.35 -2.83
N SER A 245 4.65 5.66 -2.27
CA SER A 245 3.45 5.99 -3.02
C SER A 245 2.85 7.29 -2.50
N GLU A 246 2.32 8.12 -3.39
CA GLU A 246 1.57 9.34 -3.06
C GLU A 246 0.23 9.34 -3.78
N GLN A 247 -0.86 9.56 -3.04
CA GLN A 247 -2.23 9.60 -3.57
C GLN A 247 -3.14 10.52 -2.75
N PRO A 248 -4.28 10.96 -3.31
CA PRO A 248 -5.31 11.68 -2.57
C PRO A 248 -6.05 10.78 -1.55
N SER A 249 -6.55 11.40 -0.48
CA SER A 249 -7.46 10.80 0.50
C SER A 249 -8.93 10.79 0.03
N ASP A 250 -9.81 10.26 0.88
CA ASP A 250 -11.27 10.39 0.71
C ASP A 250 -11.70 11.87 0.66
N THR A 251 -12.75 12.15 -0.12
CA THR A 251 -13.38 13.46 -0.30
C THR A 251 -14.82 13.51 0.23
N ASP A 252 -15.31 12.44 0.86
CA ASP A 252 -16.72 12.27 1.27
C ASP A 252 -17.68 12.53 0.09
N LEU A 253 -17.39 11.87 -1.04
CA LEU A 253 -18.10 12.05 -2.30
C LEU A 253 -18.14 13.53 -2.74
N GLY A 254 -16.98 14.21 -2.69
CA GLY A 254 -16.81 15.60 -3.12
C GLY A 254 -17.28 16.66 -2.11
N ALA A 255 -17.72 16.26 -0.92
CA ALA A 255 -18.10 17.19 0.14
C ALA A 255 -16.91 17.91 0.79
N LEU A 256 -15.73 17.28 0.76
CA LEU A 256 -14.46 17.78 1.31
C LEU A 256 -13.37 17.77 0.24
N ASP A 257 -12.29 18.52 0.49
CA ASP A 257 -11.09 18.48 -0.35
C ASP A 257 -10.17 17.33 0.09
N PRO A 258 -9.54 16.60 -0.83
CA PRO A 258 -8.67 15.48 -0.48
C PRO A 258 -7.36 16.00 0.12
N LYS A 259 -6.85 15.28 1.13
CA LYS A 259 -5.48 15.43 1.62
C LYS A 259 -4.51 14.59 0.79
N GLU A 260 -3.27 15.03 0.68
CA GLU A 260 -2.21 14.21 0.08
C GLU A 260 -1.72 13.19 1.12
N VAL A 261 -1.72 11.91 0.76
CA VAL A 261 -1.27 10.81 1.59
C VAL A 261 -0.04 10.18 0.95
N LYS A 262 1.04 10.08 1.73
CA LYS A 262 2.25 9.36 1.37
C LYS A 262 2.30 8.04 2.13
N ILE A 263 2.49 6.95 1.41
CA ILE A 263 2.59 5.60 1.95
C ILE A 263 3.98 5.05 1.63
N ARG A 264 4.64 4.47 2.63
CA ARG A 264 5.90 3.75 2.47
C ARG A 264 5.76 2.33 2.99
N GLY A 265 6.49 1.41 2.39
CA GLY A 265 6.49 0.03 2.86
C GLY A 265 7.38 -0.88 2.03
N LEU A 266 7.04 -2.16 2.09
CA LEU A 266 7.75 -3.24 1.42
C LEU A 266 6.91 -3.76 0.25
N PHE A 267 7.58 -4.26 -0.78
CA PHE A 267 6.91 -5.01 -1.82
C PHE A 267 7.66 -6.31 -2.12
N TYR A 268 6.92 -7.26 -2.67
CA TYR A 268 7.38 -8.53 -3.19
C TYR A 268 6.69 -8.77 -4.53
N ALA A 269 7.39 -9.38 -5.48
CA ALA A 269 6.79 -9.87 -6.72
C ALA A 269 7.61 -11.05 -7.25
N ARG A 270 7.00 -11.88 -8.09
CA ARG A 270 7.71 -12.95 -8.80
C ARG A 270 7.55 -12.78 -10.30
N LEU A 271 8.68 -12.74 -11.01
CA LEU A 271 8.71 -12.68 -12.47
C LEU A 271 8.63 -14.08 -13.04
N GLU A 272 7.70 -14.30 -13.97
CA GLU A 272 7.57 -15.54 -14.73
C GLU A 272 7.48 -15.24 -16.22
N ALA A 273 7.92 -16.18 -17.05
CA ALA A 273 7.67 -16.11 -18.48
C ALA A 273 6.18 -16.38 -18.74
N LYS A 274 5.53 -15.52 -19.53
CA LYS A 274 4.15 -15.70 -19.96
C LYS A 274 4.12 -16.82 -21.00
N SER A 275 3.41 -17.91 -20.67
CA SER A 275 3.21 -19.07 -21.54
C SER A 275 2.32 -18.74 -22.73
#